data_AF-A0A4R1XW31-F1
#
_entry.id   AF-A0A4R1XW31-F1
#
_cell.length_a   1.000
_cell.length_b   1.000
_cell.length_c   1.000
_cell.angle_alpha   90.00
_cell.angle_beta   90.00
_cell.angle_gamma   90.00
#
_symmetry.space_group_name_H-M   'P 1'
#
loop_
_entity.id
_entity.type
_entity.pdbx_description
1 polymer ?
#
loop_
_entity_poly.entity_id
_entity_poly.type
_entity_poly.pdbx_seq_one_letter_code
_entity_poly.pdbx_strand_id
1 'polypeptide(L)'
;MNSLGRLNSIALSSFILAMPALTFADLQSLKKMETEVISNFKDRDFFEVNGDIESQISSALAADPASFNYNFPKLQQAGYVYISYSPDKKLKFYNFNTSGGGTMGEAENYVQYQIGNQTKFDQFDAGYHIYNIQQANIKNKPVYLVASYYKGDNCHGLHVLRAVEVGSKQLLKAYVFQGKNKTNHDISVEYDCHKNDNPQHEPDYLRISPTAVDIILIDQNGIPQNKYLRYRLEKSAFVYTGVVK
;
A
#
# COMPACT_ATOMS: atom_id res chain seq x y z
N MET A 1 -16.11 -47.69 -38.99
CA MET A 1 -17.13 -46.61 -38.98
C MET A 1 -16.84 -45.69 -37.79
N ASN A 2 -16.86 -44.40 -38.06
CA ASN A 2 -16.12 -43.34 -37.37
C ASN A 2 -16.61 -43.02 -35.95
N SER A 3 -15.69 -42.91 -34.99
CA SER A 3 -15.92 -42.20 -33.72
C SER A 3 -15.35 -40.79 -33.84
N LEU A 4 -16.26 -39.82 -33.97
CA LEU A 4 -15.95 -38.39 -34.02
C LEU A 4 -15.51 -37.89 -32.63
N GLY A 5 -14.28 -37.41 -32.54
CA GLY A 5 -13.79 -36.63 -31.41
C GLY A 5 -14.51 -35.29 -31.33
N ARG A 6 -15.12 -34.99 -30.18
CA ARG A 6 -15.58 -33.64 -29.83
C ARG A 6 -14.42 -32.87 -29.20
N LEU A 7 -13.86 -31.94 -29.96
CA LEU A 7 -13.03 -30.86 -29.43
C LEU A 7 -13.97 -29.78 -28.86
N ASN A 8 -14.07 -29.71 -27.53
CA ASN A 8 -14.63 -28.53 -26.87
C ASN A 8 -13.58 -27.42 -26.90
N SER A 9 -13.68 -26.49 -27.85
CA SER A 9 -12.90 -25.26 -27.79
C SER A 9 -13.52 -24.34 -26.74
N ILE A 10 -12.88 -24.26 -25.57
CA ILE A 10 -13.15 -23.18 -24.62
C ILE A 10 -12.42 -21.96 -25.15
N ALA A 11 -13.15 -21.05 -25.80
CA ALA A 11 -12.64 -19.74 -26.14
C ALA A 11 -12.45 -18.96 -24.82
N LEU A 12 -11.20 -18.90 -24.35
CA LEU A 12 -10.77 -17.97 -23.31
C LEU A 12 -10.75 -16.57 -23.94
N SER A 13 -11.88 -15.88 -23.87
CA SER A 13 -11.96 -14.45 -24.15
C SER A 13 -11.26 -13.69 -23.03
N SER A 14 -9.96 -13.49 -23.16
CA SER A 14 -9.21 -12.54 -22.36
C SER A 14 -9.69 -11.13 -22.71
N PHE A 15 -10.65 -10.59 -21.96
CA PHE A 15 -10.96 -9.17 -21.98
C PHE A 15 -9.77 -8.43 -21.36
N ILE A 16 -8.86 -7.96 -22.21
CA ILE A 16 -7.91 -6.92 -21.83
C ILE A 16 -8.76 -5.64 -21.71
N LEU A 17 -9.13 -5.29 -20.48
CA LEU A 17 -9.65 -3.96 -20.17
C LEU A 17 -8.55 -2.96 -20.48
N ALA A 18 -8.64 -2.32 -21.66
CA ALA A 18 -7.80 -1.19 -21.99
C ALA A 18 -8.17 -0.06 -21.02
N MET A 19 -7.24 0.34 -20.17
CA MET A 19 -7.43 1.52 -19.34
C MET A 19 -7.62 2.73 -20.25
N PRO A 20 -8.61 3.62 -19.99
CA PRO A 20 -8.74 4.84 -20.77
C PRO A 20 -7.45 5.66 -20.61
N ALA A 21 -6.80 5.92 -21.74
CA ALA A 21 -5.61 6.75 -21.77
C ALA A 21 -5.97 8.18 -21.33
N LEU A 22 -5.05 8.83 -20.61
CA LEU A 22 -5.21 10.23 -20.19
C LEU A 22 -5.43 11.12 -21.43
N THR A 23 -6.51 11.91 -21.45
CA THR A 23 -6.69 12.85 -22.56
C THR A 23 -5.77 14.06 -22.38
N PHE A 24 -5.57 14.83 -23.46
CA PHE A 24 -4.80 16.07 -23.37
C PHE A 24 -5.47 17.10 -22.43
N ALA A 25 -6.80 17.16 -22.42
CA ALA A 25 -7.54 18.05 -21.53
C ALA A 25 -7.35 17.67 -20.06
N ASP A 26 -7.44 16.37 -19.75
CA ASP A 26 -7.17 15.85 -18.39
C ASP A 26 -5.75 16.20 -17.95
N LEU A 27 -4.77 16.00 -18.84
CA LEU A 27 -3.37 16.32 -18.56
C LEU A 27 -3.17 17.79 -18.21
N GLN A 28 -3.78 18.70 -18.96
CA GLN A 28 -3.66 20.14 -18.70
C GLN A 28 -4.36 20.54 -17.41
N SER A 29 -5.55 19.98 -17.14
CA SER A 29 -6.29 20.20 -15.90
C SER A 29 -5.45 19.80 -14.68
N LEU A 30 -4.90 18.59 -14.69
CA LEU A 30 -4.08 18.06 -13.58
C LEU A 30 -2.78 18.85 -13.39
N LYS A 31 -2.11 19.25 -14.47
CA LYS A 31 -0.92 20.12 -14.40
C LYS A 31 -1.23 21.51 -13.83
N LYS A 32 -2.40 22.06 -14.19
CA LYS A 32 -2.87 23.34 -13.68
C LYS A 32 -3.13 23.23 -12.18
N MET A 33 -3.87 22.20 -11.75
CA MET A 33 -4.13 21.92 -10.34
C MET A 33 -2.83 21.80 -9.53
N GLU A 34 -1.83 21.04 -10.01
CA GLU A 34 -0.52 20.97 -9.32
C GLU A 34 0.12 22.36 -9.17
N THR A 35 0.08 23.15 -10.22
CA THR A 35 0.71 24.48 -10.22
C THR A 35 0.00 25.44 -9.27
N GLU A 36 -1.33 25.34 -9.19
CA GLU A 36 -2.15 26.10 -8.24
C GLU A 36 -1.83 25.72 -6.79
N VAL A 37 -1.82 24.42 -6.45
CA VAL A 37 -1.45 23.95 -5.10
C VAL A 37 -0.05 24.43 -4.72
N ILE A 38 0.95 24.24 -5.60
CA ILE A 38 2.32 24.72 -5.33
C ILE A 38 2.34 26.23 -5.12
N SER A 39 1.66 27.00 -5.96
CA SER A 39 1.64 28.46 -5.82
C SER A 39 0.99 28.94 -4.53
N ASN A 40 -0.02 28.22 -4.03
CA ASN A 40 -0.75 28.58 -2.82
C ASN A 40 0.11 28.40 -1.56
N PHE A 41 0.99 27.39 -1.53
CA PHE A 41 1.64 26.94 -0.30
C PHE A 41 3.18 27.02 -0.28
N LYS A 42 3.84 27.22 -1.42
CA LYS A 42 5.32 27.17 -1.52
C LYS A 42 6.09 28.08 -0.56
N ASP A 43 5.49 29.22 -0.17
CA ASP A 43 6.12 30.24 0.69
C ASP A 43 5.60 30.18 2.14
N ARG A 44 4.85 29.13 2.49
CA ARG A 44 4.25 28.91 3.82
C ARG A 44 5.06 27.88 4.61
N ASP A 45 5.00 27.94 5.94
CA ASP A 45 5.54 26.86 6.77
C ASP A 45 4.74 25.58 6.52
N PHE A 46 5.42 24.51 6.11
CA PHE A 46 4.78 23.25 5.74
C PHE A 46 3.94 22.68 6.89
N PHE A 47 4.43 22.72 8.14
CA PHE A 47 3.74 22.10 9.27
C PHE A 47 2.52 22.92 9.73
N GLU A 48 2.39 24.17 9.31
CA GLU A 48 1.19 24.99 9.55
C GLU A 48 0.10 24.74 8.51
N VAL A 49 0.44 24.27 7.29
CA VAL A 49 -0.50 24.19 6.17
C VAL A 49 -0.61 22.80 5.53
N ASN A 50 0.09 21.80 6.05
CA ASN A 50 0.10 20.44 5.46
C ASN A 50 -1.28 19.76 5.45
N GLY A 51 -2.14 20.03 6.44
CA GLY A 51 -3.54 19.61 6.41
C GLY A 51 -4.34 20.27 5.28
N ASP A 52 -4.11 21.55 5.01
CA ASP A 52 -4.77 22.26 3.90
C ASP A 52 -4.26 21.75 2.53
N ILE A 53 -2.95 21.48 2.43
CA ILE A 53 -2.34 20.86 1.25
C ILE A 53 -2.98 19.50 0.98
N GLU A 54 -3.05 18.63 2.00
CA GLU A 54 -3.71 17.33 1.91
C GLU A 54 -5.14 17.49 1.42
N SER A 55 -5.94 18.31 2.09
CA SER A 55 -7.37 18.48 1.80
C SER A 55 -7.61 18.97 0.37
N GLN A 56 -6.81 19.94 -0.10
CA GLN A 56 -6.92 20.45 -1.46
C GLN A 56 -6.57 19.36 -2.49
N ILE A 57 -5.50 18.58 -2.27
CA ILE A 57 -5.08 17.53 -3.19
C ILE A 57 -6.10 16.38 -3.17
N SER A 58 -6.48 15.85 -2.00
CA SER A 58 -7.40 14.71 -1.89
C SER A 58 -8.78 15.03 -2.46
N SER A 59 -9.28 16.25 -2.27
CA SER A 59 -10.51 16.71 -2.93
C SER A 59 -10.40 16.70 -4.45
N ALA A 60 -9.26 17.12 -5.02
CA ALA A 60 -9.03 17.07 -6.46
C ALA A 60 -8.93 15.62 -6.98
N LEU A 61 -8.27 14.72 -6.23
CA LEU A 61 -8.18 13.30 -6.56
C LEU A 61 -9.55 12.61 -6.56
N ALA A 62 -10.42 12.96 -5.61
CA ALA A 62 -11.77 12.43 -5.51
C ALA A 62 -12.65 12.87 -6.70
N ALA A 63 -12.45 14.10 -7.17
CA ALA A 63 -13.26 14.70 -8.23
C ALA A 63 -12.81 14.31 -9.65
N ASP A 64 -11.52 13.96 -9.85
CA ASP A 64 -10.95 13.69 -11.17
C ASP A 64 -10.44 12.23 -11.30
N PRO A 65 -11.22 11.32 -11.92
CA PRO A 65 -10.80 9.94 -12.18
C PRO A 65 -9.53 9.80 -13.02
N ALA A 66 -9.17 10.79 -13.85
CA ALA A 66 -7.96 10.75 -14.66
C ALA A 66 -6.70 10.87 -13.80
N SER A 67 -6.81 11.42 -12.58
CA SER A 67 -5.72 11.50 -11.62
C SER A 67 -5.04 10.15 -11.34
N PHE A 68 -5.75 9.02 -11.49
CA PHE A 68 -5.18 7.68 -11.36
C PHE A 68 -3.95 7.49 -12.26
N ASN A 69 -4.03 7.97 -13.50
CA ASN A 69 -3.00 7.80 -14.53
C ASN A 69 -1.95 8.93 -14.56
N TYR A 70 -1.98 9.87 -13.60
CA TYR A 70 -1.09 11.03 -13.56
C TYR A 70 -0.19 11.03 -12.32
N ASN A 71 1.13 11.19 -12.49
CA ASN A 71 2.08 10.95 -11.39
C ASN A 71 2.38 12.17 -10.50
N PHE A 72 1.74 13.33 -10.70
CA PHE A 72 1.94 14.53 -9.87
C PHE A 72 3.41 14.87 -9.55
N PRO A 73 4.28 15.04 -10.57
CA PRO A 73 5.72 15.21 -10.35
C PRO A 73 6.08 16.46 -9.54
N LYS A 74 5.33 17.56 -9.65
CA LYS A 74 5.63 18.79 -8.90
C LYS A 74 5.25 18.64 -7.43
N LEU A 75 4.09 18.03 -7.14
CA LEU A 75 3.67 17.78 -5.76
C LEU A 75 4.62 16.80 -5.07
N GLN A 76 5.07 15.75 -5.76
CA GLN A 76 6.09 14.83 -5.24
C GLN A 76 7.42 15.53 -5.01
N GLN A 77 7.88 16.36 -5.95
CA GLN A 77 9.14 17.12 -5.81
C GLN A 77 9.08 18.10 -4.63
N ALA A 78 7.93 18.69 -4.36
CA ALA A 78 7.71 19.57 -3.22
C ALA A 78 7.54 18.82 -1.88
N GLY A 79 7.49 17.49 -1.89
CA GLY A 79 7.24 16.67 -0.70
C GLY A 79 5.80 16.76 -0.18
N TYR A 80 4.85 17.24 -0.99
CA TYR A 80 3.46 17.42 -0.59
C TYR A 80 2.65 16.13 -0.63
N VAL A 81 3.08 15.15 -1.45
CA VAL A 81 2.47 13.83 -1.51
C VAL A 81 3.52 12.80 -1.91
N TYR A 82 3.48 11.62 -1.28
CA TYR A 82 4.23 10.46 -1.71
C TYR A 82 3.29 9.48 -2.41
N ILE A 83 3.69 8.98 -3.58
CA ILE A 83 2.87 8.10 -4.40
C ILE A 83 3.55 6.74 -4.58
N SER A 84 2.82 5.68 -4.25
CA SER A 84 3.26 4.29 -4.41
C SER A 84 2.25 3.50 -5.22
N TYR A 85 2.71 2.55 -6.02
CA TYR A 85 1.83 1.70 -6.86
C TYR A 85 1.90 0.24 -6.43
N SER A 86 0.79 -0.49 -6.60
CA SER A 86 0.89 -1.96 -6.65
C SER A 86 1.80 -2.40 -7.81
N PRO A 87 2.42 -3.59 -7.74
CA PRO A 87 3.27 -4.10 -8.83
C PRO A 87 2.58 -4.12 -10.20
N ASP A 88 1.28 -4.45 -10.24
CA ASP A 88 0.48 -4.42 -11.47
C ASP A 88 -0.15 -3.05 -11.80
N LYS A 89 0.18 -2.01 -11.03
CA LYS A 89 -0.31 -0.62 -11.14
C LYS A 89 -1.84 -0.49 -11.10
N LYS A 90 -2.55 -1.45 -10.53
CA LYS A 90 -4.01 -1.35 -10.34
C LYS A 90 -4.42 -0.56 -9.10
N LEU A 91 -3.52 -0.46 -8.12
CA LEU A 91 -3.71 0.38 -6.94
C LEU A 91 -2.64 1.46 -6.96
N LYS A 92 -3.05 2.67 -6.61
CA LYS A 92 -2.20 3.84 -6.46
C LYS A 92 -2.49 4.45 -5.10
N PHE A 93 -1.48 4.45 -4.24
CA PHE A 93 -1.55 4.95 -2.88
C PHE A 93 -0.97 6.37 -2.82
N TYR A 94 -1.57 7.19 -1.97
CA TYR A 94 -1.17 8.56 -1.68
C TYR A 94 -0.94 8.66 -0.18
N ASN A 95 0.21 9.19 0.21
CA ASN A 95 0.59 9.41 1.61
C ASN A 95 0.92 10.89 1.80
N PHE A 96 0.24 11.53 2.74
CA PHE A 96 0.37 12.94 3.08
C PHE A 96 0.88 13.05 4.51
N ASN A 97 2.00 13.74 4.71
CA ASN A 97 2.47 14.05 6.06
C ASN A 97 1.63 15.21 6.62
N THR A 98 0.80 14.92 7.61
CA THR A 98 -0.07 15.89 8.29
C THR A 98 0.39 16.20 9.71
N SER A 99 1.64 15.85 10.06
CA SER A 99 2.20 16.06 11.40
C SER A 99 2.35 17.54 11.74
N GLY A 100 2.19 17.90 13.01
CA GLY A 100 2.47 19.26 13.51
C GLY A 100 3.97 19.60 13.71
N GLY A 101 4.90 18.87 13.10
CA GLY A 101 6.35 19.10 13.22
C GLY A 101 7.03 18.54 14.49
N GLY A 102 6.28 17.83 15.34
CA GLY A 102 6.80 17.16 16.53
C GLY A 102 7.49 15.82 16.27
N THR A 103 7.65 15.03 17.35
CA THR A 103 8.30 13.71 17.29
C THR A 103 7.37 12.62 16.76
N MET A 104 6.08 12.69 17.11
CA MET A 104 5.03 11.82 16.58
C MET A 104 4.78 12.12 15.11
N GLY A 105 4.62 11.08 14.30
CA GLY A 105 4.29 11.21 12.89
C GLY A 105 2.81 10.97 12.67
N GLU A 106 2.14 11.94 12.05
CA GLU A 106 0.76 11.86 11.59
C GLU A 106 0.73 11.93 10.06
N ALA A 107 -0.15 11.11 9.47
CA ALA A 107 -0.33 11.09 8.04
C ALA A 107 -1.75 10.70 7.67
N GLU A 108 -2.24 11.31 6.59
CA GLU A 108 -3.43 10.86 5.89
C GLU A 108 -3.04 10.04 4.66
N ASN A 109 -3.81 9.00 4.41
CA ASN A 109 -3.47 8.00 3.42
C ASN A 109 -4.71 7.65 2.60
N TYR A 110 -4.53 7.54 1.29
CA TYR A 110 -5.62 7.24 0.36
C TYR A 110 -5.17 6.23 -0.68
N VAL A 111 -6.14 5.57 -1.30
CA VAL A 111 -5.92 4.64 -2.39
C VAL A 111 -6.92 4.89 -3.52
N GLN A 112 -6.40 4.97 -4.74
CA GLN A 112 -7.20 4.85 -5.95
C GLN A 112 -7.02 3.49 -6.60
N TYR A 113 -8.11 2.97 -7.15
CA TYR A 113 -8.15 1.69 -7.85
C TYR A 113 -9.36 1.63 -8.79
N GLN A 114 -9.34 0.70 -9.73
CA GLN A 114 -10.40 0.55 -10.72
C GLN A 114 -11.36 -0.60 -10.39
N ILE A 115 -12.66 -0.35 -10.52
CA ILE A 115 -13.72 -1.36 -10.53
C ILE A 115 -14.51 -1.20 -11.83
N GLY A 116 -14.35 -2.17 -12.75
CA GLY A 116 -14.86 -2.02 -14.11
C GLY A 116 -14.29 -0.76 -14.76
N ASN A 117 -15.16 0.15 -15.20
CA ASN A 117 -14.77 1.42 -15.81
C ASN A 117 -14.76 2.60 -14.82
N GLN A 118 -14.92 2.36 -13.52
CA GLN A 118 -14.95 3.41 -12.49
C GLN A 118 -13.63 3.42 -11.72
N THR A 119 -13.02 4.61 -11.60
CA THR A 119 -11.98 4.86 -10.58
C THR A 119 -12.67 5.09 -9.24
N LYS A 120 -12.21 4.39 -8.21
CA LYS A 120 -12.59 4.61 -6.80
C LYS A 120 -11.46 5.34 -6.09
N PHE A 121 -11.81 6.10 -5.07
CA PHE A 121 -10.91 6.82 -4.19
C PHE A 121 -11.41 6.63 -2.76
N ASP A 122 -10.65 5.90 -1.95
CA ASP A 122 -11.00 5.62 -0.56
C ASP A 122 -9.85 6.05 0.37
N GLN A 123 -10.19 6.39 1.61
CA GLN A 123 -9.20 6.49 2.67
C GLN A 123 -8.62 5.10 2.95
N PHE A 124 -7.31 5.05 3.17
CA PHE A 124 -6.58 3.83 3.48
C PHE A 124 -5.68 4.08 4.68
N ASP A 125 -6.19 3.98 5.90
CA ASP A 125 -5.37 4.12 7.10
C ASP A 125 -4.15 3.18 7.02
N ALA A 126 -2.94 3.74 7.07
CA ALA A 126 -1.69 2.98 7.00
C ALA A 126 -0.68 3.44 8.06
N GLY A 127 -1.07 4.29 9.00
CA GLY A 127 -0.12 5.00 9.87
C GLY A 127 0.67 6.06 9.10
N TYR A 128 1.92 6.27 9.47
CA TYR A 128 2.73 7.39 8.99
C TYR A 128 3.20 7.25 7.54
N HIS A 129 3.63 6.05 7.12
CA HIS A 129 4.24 5.87 5.80
C HIS A 129 4.07 4.47 5.24
N ILE A 130 3.70 4.35 3.95
CA ILE A 130 3.68 3.10 3.19
C ILE A 130 5.04 2.93 2.48
N TYR A 131 5.85 1.98 2.91
CA TYR A 131 7.22 1.82 2.40
C TYR A 131 7.41 0.64 1.44
N ASN A 132 6.47 -0.32 1.38
CA ASN A 132 6.57 -1.44 0.44
C ASN A 132 5.18 -1.97 0.07
N ILE A 133 4.99 -2.31 -1.20
CA ILE A 133 3.78 -2.96 -1.70
C ILE A 133 4.20 -4.17 -2.52
N GLN A 134 3.80 -5.35 -2.06
CA GLN A 134 3.99 -6.61 -2.79
C GLN A 134 2.64 -7.16 -3.26
N GLN A 135 2.69 -8.11 -4.18
CA GLN A 135 1.50 -8.74 -4.73
C GLN A 135 1.67 -10.25 -4.77
N ALA A 136 0.69 -10.97 -4.25
CA ALA A 136 0.59 -12.42 -4.31
C ALA A 136 -0.65 -12.81 -5.09
N ASN A 137 -0.61 -13.94 -5.80
CA ASN A 137 -1.79 -14.50 -6.45
C ASN A 137 -2.36 -15.62 -5.57
N ILE A 138 -3.53 -15.40 -4.99
CA ILE A 138 -4.18 -16.33 -4.06
C ILE A 138 -5.55 -16.69 -4.62
N LYS A 139 -5.79 -17.98 -4.85
CA LYS A 139 -7.03 -18.47 -5.50
C LYS A 139 -7.37 -17.72 -6.81
N ASN A 140 -6.36 -17.49 -7.64
CA ASN A 140 -6.48 -16.76 -8.92
C ASN A 140 -6.94 -15.29 -8.77
N LYS A 141 -6.72 -14.68 -7.60
CA LYS A 141 -6.97 -13.27 -7.36
C LYS A 141 -5.70 -12.58 -6.87
N PRO A 142 -5.44 -11.33 -7.32
CA PRO A 142 -4.37 -10.54 -6.75
C PRO A 142 -4.74 -10.13 -5.31
N VAL A 143 -3.84 -10.44 -4.38
CA VAL A 143 -3.83 -9.93 -3.01
C VAL A 143 -2.62 -9.03 -2.87
N TYR A 144 -2.85 -7.80 -2.45
CA TYR A 144 -1.82 -6.78 -2.26
C TYR A 144 -1.40 -6.78 -0.80
N LEU A 145 -0.10 -6.86 -0.57
CA LEU A 145 0.54 -6.86 0.74
C LEU A 145 1.17 -5.48 0.95
N VAL A 146 0.49 -4.64 1.71
CA VAL A 146 0.86 -3.23 1.93
C VAL A 146 1.57 -3.13 3.27
N ALA A 147 2.86 -2.86 3.23
CA ALA A 147 3.70 -2.68 4.40
C ALA A 147 3.81 -1.18 4.73
N SER A 148 3.57 -0.85 5.99
CA SER A 148 3.57 0.51 6.46
C SER A 148 4.14 0.64 7.87
N TYR A 149 4.48 1.86 8.25
CA TYR A 149 5.04 2.20 9.55
C TYR A 149 4.19 3.28 10.22
N TYR A 150 3.83 3.09 11.47
CA TYR A 150 3.29 4.13 12.35
C TYR A 150 4.41 4.66 13.25
N LYS A 151 4.57 5.98 13.31
CA LYS A 151 5.58 6.67 14.09
C LYS A 151 4.96 7.24 15.37
N GLY A 152 5.09 6.53 16.49
CA GLY A 152 4.56 6.98 17.79
C GLY A 152 5.39 8.14 18.37
N ASP A 153 6.71 8.02 18.31
CA ASP A 153 7.63 9.12 18.65
C ASP A 153 8.99 8.93 17.93
N ASN A 154 10.08 9.42 18.52
CA ASN A 154 11.43 9.29 17.95
C ASN A 154 12.02 7.88 18.06
N CYS A 155 11.44 7.00 18.88
CA CYS A 155 11.99 5.70 19.23
C CYS A 155 10.95 4.57 19.20
N HIS A 156 9.66 4.89 19.33
CA HIS A 156 8.57 3.92 19.31
C HIS A 156 7.76 3.99 18.02
N GLY A 157 7.34 2.82 17.55
CA GLY A 157 6.50 2.70 16.38
C GLY A 157 5.90 1.33 16.18
N LEU A 158 5.26 1.15 15.03
CA LEU A 158 4.62 -0.11 14.66
C LEU A 158 4.82 -0.37 13.17
N HIS A 159 5.46 -1.48 12.83
CA HIS A 159 5.45 -2.01 11.47
C HIS A 159 4.18 -2.81 11.26
N VAL A 160 3.42 -2.49 10.21
CA VAL A 160 2.16 -3.16 9.89
C VAL A 160 2.22 -3.71 8.47
N LEU A 161 1.78 -4.94 8.29
CA LEU A 161 1.52 -5.55 6.99
C LEU A 161 0.03 -5.81 6.85
N ARG A 162 -0.66 -5.07 5.97
CA ARG A 162 -2.07 -5.29 5.65
C ARG A 162 -2.20 -6.00 4.31
N ALA A 163 -3.01 -7.06 4.26
CA ALA A 163 -3.39 -7.75 3.05
C ALA A 163 -4.76 -7.27 2.59
N VAL A 164 -4.86 -6.84 1.34
CA VAL A 164 -6.09 -6.33 0.73
C VAL A 164 -6.34 -6.89 -0.66
N GLU A 165 -7.59 -6.93 -1.08
CA GLU A 165 -8.00 -7.31 -2.43
C GLU A 165 -9.05 -6.32 -2.97
N VAL A 166 -9.10 -6.13 -4.29
CA VAL A 166 -10.14 -5.32 -4.91
C VAL A 166 -11.42 -6.15 -5.02
N GLY A 167 -12.45 -5.76 -4.27
CA GLY A 167 -13.78 -6.35 -4.35
C GLY A 167 -14.60 -5.80 -5.52
N SER A 168 -15.85 -6.25 -5.61
CA SER A 168 -16.78 -5.78 -6.66
C SER A 168 -17.29 -4.36 -6.47
N LYS A 169 -17.12 -3.77 -5.28
CA LYS A 169 -17.60 -2.42 -4.93
C LYS A 169 -16.57 -1.54 -4.23
N GLN A 170 -15.66 -2.15 -3.47
CA GLN A 170 -14.69 -1.45 -2.64
C GLN A 170 -13.41 -2.29 -2.46
N LEU A 171 -12.36 -1.68 -1.92
CA LEU A 171 -11.19 -2.40 -1.41
C LEU A 171 -11.57 -3.20 -0.15
N LEU A 172 -11.17 -4.47 -0.10
CA LEU A 172 -11.53 -5.40 0.97
C LEU A 172 -10.29 -5.88 1.73
N LYS A 173 -10.49 -6.18 3.01
CA LYS A 173 -9.54 -6.93 3.83
C LYS A 173 -9.40 -8.36 3.30
N ALA A 174 -8.18 -8.80 3.02
CA ALA A 174 -7.90 -10.16 2.57
C ALA A 174 -7.36 -11.00 3.74
N TYR A 175 -8.19 -11.87 4.31
CA TYR A 175 -7.80 -12.74 5.42
C TYR A 175 -6.95 -13.90 4.92
N VAL A 176 -5.64 -13.66 4.78
CA VAL A 176 -4.69 -14.59 4.14
C VAL A 176 -3.54 -15.02 5.03
N PHE A 177 -3.38 -14.45 6.23
CA PHE A 177 -2.34 -14.86 7.17
C PHE A 177 -2.90 -15.91 8.13
N GLN A 178 -2.57 -17.17 7.90
CA GLN A 178 -3.07 -18.30 8.69
C GLN A 178 -2.13 -18.60 9.86
N GLY A 179 -2.57 -18.27 11.06
CA GLY A 179 -1.99 -18.74 12.32
C GLY A 179 -2.59 -20.07 12.77
N LYS A 180 -2.19 -20.55 13.95
CA LYS A 180 -2.68 -21.82 14.52
C LYS A 180 -4.21 -21.84 14.72
N ASN A 181 -4.79 -20.73 15.19
CA ASN A 181 -6.19 -20.67 15.63
C ASN A 181 -7.03 -19.59 14.93
N LYS A 182 -6.40 -18.75 14.09
CA LYS A 182 -7.08 -17.63 13.42
C LYS A 182 -6.42 -17.33 12.08
N THR A 183 -7.23 -16.83 11.15
CA THR A 183 -6.76 -16.22 9.92
C THR A 183 -6.94 -14.71 10.03
N ASN A 184 -5.88 -13.97 9.76
CA ASN A 184 -5.86 -12.51 9.85
C ASN A 184 -5.65 -11.88 8.47
N HIS A 185 -5.99 -10.60 8.35
CA HIS A 185 -5.69 -9.76 7.19
C HIS A 185 -4.55 -8.77 7.48
N ASP A 186 -4.08 -8.72 8.72
CA ASP A 186 -2.98 -7.88 9.14
C ASP A 186 -2.01 -8.64 10.06
N ILE A 187 -0.77 -8.13 10.09
CA ILE A 187 0.28 -8.49 11.03
C ILE A 187 0.88 -7.16 11.50
N SER A 188 1.09 -7.01 12.80
CA SER A 188 1.74 -5.83 13.38
C SER A 188 2.89 -6.26 14.28
N VAL A 189 3.99 -5.50 14.24
CA VAL A 189 5.18 -5.71 15.07
C VAL A 189 5.60 -4.37 15.67
N GLU A 190 5.68 -4.33 17.00
CA GLU A 190 6.13 -3.14 17.73
C GLU A 190 7.62 -2.91 17.51
N TYR A 191 7.98 -1.64 17.41
CA TYR A 191 9.33 -1.13 17.28
C TYR A 191 9.66 -0.27 18.51
N ASP A 192 10.82 -0.53 19.10
CA ASP A 192 11.44 0.28 20.15
C ASP A 192 12.95 0.36 19.87
N CYS A 193 13.42 1.54 19.52
CA CYS A 193 14.82 1.78 19.17
C CYS A 193 15.78 1.53 20.34
N HIS A 194 15.32 1.58 21.60
CA HIS A 194 16.11 1.26 22.79
C HIS A 194 16.35 -0.24 22.96
N LYS A 195 15.59 -1.08 22.24
CA LYS A 195 15.71 -2.54 22.24
C LYS A 195 16.54 -3.06 21.09
N ASN A 196 17.06 -2.17 20.24
CA ASN A 196 17.97 -2.55 19.19
C ASN A 196 19.41 -2.54 19.71
N ASP A 197 19.97 -3.73 19.92
CA ASP A 197 21.35 -3.92 20.39
C ASP A 197 22.41 -3.42 19.38
N ASN A 198 22.03 -3.13 18.13
CA ASN A 198 22.92 -2.56 17.12
C ASN A 198 22.32 -1.31 16.46
N PRO A 199 22.64 -0.10 16.97
CA PRO A 199 22.13 1.16 16.43
C PRO A 199 22.53 1.44 14.97
N GLN A 200 23.57 0.77 14.45
CA GLN A 200 24.05 0.98 13.09
C GLN A 200 23.31 0.14 12.05
N HIS A 201 22.61 -0.91 12.47
CA HIS A 201 21.85 -1.80 11.59
C HIS A 201 20.50 -2.10 12.23
N GLU A 202 19.49 -1.33 11.84
CA GLU A 202 18.11 -1.66 12.17
C GLU A 202 17.72 -2.96 11.46
N PRO A 203 17.17 -3.95 12.17
CA PRO A 203 16.78 -5.20 11.54
C PRO A 203 15.55 -4.97 10.65
N ASP A 204 15.44 -5.73 9.56
CA ASP A 204 14.18 -5.75 8.80
C ASP A 204 13.09 -6.32 9.71
N TYR A 205 12.08 -5.55 10.07
CA TYR A 205 10.96 -6.06 10.87
C TYR A 205 10.02 -6.96 10.05
N LEU A 206 9.92 -6.69 8.76
CA LEU A 206 9.11 -7.42 7.79
C LEU A 206 9.90 -7.64 6.51
N ARG A 207 10.07 -8.91 6.09
CA ARG A 207 10.58 -9.26 4.76
C ARG A 207 9.45 -9.87 3.95
N ILE A 208 9.11 -9.26 2.81
CA ILE A 208 7.88 -9.56 2.09
C ILE A 208 8.23 -9.90 0.64
N SER A 209 7.68 -11.00 0.16
CA SER A 209 7.75 -11.44 -1.23
C SER A 209 6.40 -12.01 -1.67
N PRO A 210 6.18 -12.24 -2.98
CA PRO A 210 4.95 -12.86 -3.47
C PRO A 210 4.66 -14.24 -2.88
N THR A 211 5.68 -14.96 -2.38
CA THR A 211 5.55 -16.36 -1.92
C THR A 211 5.88 -16.56 -0.44
N ALA A 212 6.41 -15.54 0.24
CA ALA A 212 6.78 -15.62 1.64
C ALA A 212 6.69 -14.28 2.35
N VAL A 213 6.29 -14.33 3.62
CA VAL A 213 6.31 -13.22 4.57
C VAL A 213 7.09 -13.68 5.79
N ASP A 214 8.17 -12.99 6.11
CA ASP A 214 8.98 -13.22 7.29
C ASP A 214 8.80 -12.05 8.26
N ILE A 215 8.42 -12.35 9.50
CA ILE A 215 8.16 -11.36 10.56
C ILE A 215 9.24 -11.53 11.61
N ILE A 216 9.92 -10.46 12.02
CA ILE A 216 10.96 -10.58 13.04
C ILE A 216 10.41 -11.15 14.35
N LEU A 217 11.18 -12.03 14.98
CA LEU A 217 10.88 -12.59 16.27
C LEU A 217 11.37 -11.63 17.36
N ILE A 218 10.44 -11.13 18.16
CA ILE A 218 10.68 -10.32 19.35
C ILE A 218 10.61 -11.23 20.57
N ASP A 219 11.56 -11.12 21.50
CA ASP A 219 11.51 -11.86 22.77
C ASP A 219 10.57 -11.19 23.80
N GLN A 220 10.46 -11.82 24.98
CA GLN A 220 9.63 -11.28 26.06
C GLN A 220 10.09 -9.92 26.63
N ASN A 221 11.31 -9.48 26.33
CA ASN A 221 11.87 -8.20 26.76
C ASN A 221 11.76 -7.10 25.68
N GLY A 222 11.18 -7.43 24.52
CA GLY A 222 11.08 -6.53 23.37
C GLY A 222 12.29 -6.54 22.44
N ILE A 223 13.24 -7.47 22.60
CA ILE A 223 14.50 -7.46 21.85
C ILE A 223 14.35 -8.27 20.55
N PRO A 224 14.64 -7.68 19.37
CA PRO A 224 14.67 -8.41 18.11
C PRO A 224 15.75 -9.50 18.08
N GLN A 225 15.37 -10.73 17.72
CA GLN A 225 16.24 -11.91 17.82
C GLN A 225 17.01 -12.25 16.54
N ASN A 226 16.96 -11.41 15.50
CA ASN A 226 17.50 -11.69 14.15
C ASN A 226 17.09 -13.09 13.62
N LYS A 227 15.88 -13.48 13.97
CA LYS A 227 15.17 -14.68 13.53
C LYS A 227 13.77 -14.26 13.15
N TYR A 228 13.13 -15.03 12.27
CA TYR A 228 11.87 -14.64 11.68
C TYR A 228 10.85 -15.76 11.74
N LEU A 229 9.62 -15.43 12.08
CA LEU A 229 8.46 -16.28 11.84
C LEU A 229 8.17 -16.27 10.33
N ARG A 230 8.35 -17.42 9.67
CA ARG A 230 8.14 -17.55 8.24
C ARG A 230 6.73 -18.05 7.92
N TYR A 231 6.04 -17.29 7.09
CA TYR A 231 4.81 -17.68 6.43
C TYR A 231 5.08 -17.92 4.96
N ARG A 232 4.68 -19.08 4.43
CA ARG A 232 4.79 -19.40 3.00
C ARG A 232 3.42 -19.42 2.35
N LEU A 233 3.35 -18.92 1.13
CA LEU A 233 2.14 -19.00 0.33
C LEU A 233 1.89 -20.45 -0.05
N GLU A 234 0.78 -20.98 0.45
CA GLU A 234 0.18 -22.25 0.02
C GLU A 234 -1.01 -21.97 -0.91
N LYS A 235 -1.83 -22.98 -1.21
CA LYS A 235 -2.96 -22.86 -2.17
C LYS A 235 -3.91 -21.69 -1.92
N SER A 236 -4.11 -21.29 -0.67
CA SER A 236 -5.16 -20.34 -0.28
C SER A 236 -4.76 -19.26 0.71
N ALA A 237 -3.56 -19.30 1.27
CA ALA A 237 -3.14 -18.44 2.36
C ALA A 237 -1.61 -18.51 2.55
N PHE A 238 -1.06 -17.51 3.21
CA PHE A 238 0.25 -17.54 3.84
C PHE A 238 0.16 -18.34 5.15
N VAL A 239 0.79 -19.51 5.20
CA VAL A 239 0.75 -20.43 6.34
C VAL A 239 2.08 -20.40 7.07
N TYR A 240 2.05 -20.31 8.40
CA TYR A 240 3.26 -20.41 9.22
C TYR A 240 3.97 -21.76 9.01
N THR A 241 5.26 -21.72 8.71
CA THR A 241 6.08 -22.92 8.41
C THR A 241 7.24 -23.13 9.37
N GLY A 242 7.57 -22.15 10.22
CA GLY A 242 8.66 -22.26 11.18
C GLY A 242 9.43 -20.97 11.40
N VAL A 243 10.56 -21.09 12.10
CA VAL A 243 11.48 -19.98 12.35
C VAL A 243 12.68 -20.08 11.40
N VAL A 244 13.08 -18.95 10.81
CA VAL A 244 14.23 -18.82 9.90
C VAL A 244 15.19 -17.73 10.39
N LYS A 245 16.36 -17.61 9.75
CA LYS A 245 17.31 -16.50 9.95
C LYS A 245 17.08 -15.43 8.88
#